data_AF-A0A8I7BD10-F1
#
_entry.id   AF-A0A8I7BD10-F1
#
_cell.length_a   1.000
_cell.length_b   1.000
_cell.length_c   1.000
_cell.angle_alpha   90.00
_cell.angle_beta   90.00
_cell.angle_gamma   90.00
#
_symmetry.space_group_name_H-M   'P 1'
#
loop_
_entity.id
_entity.type
_entity.pdbx_description
1 polymer ?
#
loop_
_entity_poly.entity_id
_entity_poly.type
_entity_poly.pdbx_seq_one_letter_code
_entity_poly.pdbx_strand_id
1 'polypeptide(L)'
;MGRKNPTPGPNPTPPPAAAVAVAGGIAAVRADCDKALAYLQRGNPSKALRLLRDAVARHCEGPPPPLLLRAQGTVHSRAAASLNDPAARARHRRDALQAARLAVELAPDSLELPHFRALLLYEAANDHPAYEEVIAECERGLRIQEPSDPAPHCLMLPAPEPDKVRAELRNLVQKANLASISLWVKTLGGSDDKLGFFRLADDPLELQLLPAAPAPRHAKWIKKATKTPEERRKEIEVQLAAVRLVVQQQLLPRNAVVAASSSPPESEEDEPPCSSCQSGVKLRRS
;
A
#
# COMPACT_ATOMS: atom_id res chain seq x y z
N MET A 1 -48.36 54.47 16.23
CA MET A 1 -47.51 54.40 15.01
C MET A 1 -46.08 54.08 15.43
N GLY A 2 -45.75 52.80 15.66
CA GLY A 2 -44.43 52.38 16.14
C GLY A 2 -43.54 52.00 14.96
N ARG A 3 -42.50 52.79 14.69
CA ARG A 3 -41.43 52.43 13.75
C ARG A 3 -40.45 51.51 14.46
N LYS A 4 -40.43 50.23 14.07
CA LYS A 4 -39.44 49.25 14.53
C LYS A 4 -38.27 49.29 13.53
N ASN A 5 -37.10 49.76 13.97
CA ASN A 5 -35.90 49.70 13.16
C ASN A 5 -35.37 48.25 13.12
N PRO A 6 -34.97 47.72 11.96
CA PRO A 6 -34.29 46.43 11.87
C PRO A 6 -32.88 46.53 12.46
N THR A 7 -32.55 45.64 13.39
CA THR A 7 -31.20 45.43 13.91
C THR A 7 -30.28 44.91 12.79
N PRO A 8 -29.03 45.40 12.66
CA PRO A 8 -28.08 44.82 11.73
C PRO A 8 -27.65 43.44 12.22
N GLY A 9 -27.77 42.42 11.37
CA GLY A 9 -27.24 41.09 11.67
C GLY A 9 -25.72 41.11 11.84
N PRO A 10 -25.15 40.15 12.59
CA PRO A 10 -23.71 40.07 12.78
C PRO A 10 -23.02 39.83 11.43
N ASN A 11 -22.09 40.72 11.06
CA ASN A 11 -21.24 40.53 9.90
C ASN A 11 -20.43 39.22 10.04
N PRO A 12 -20.27 38.44 8.96
CA PRO A 12 -19.35 37.31 8.98
C PRO A 12 -17.94 37.83 9.21
N THR A 13 -17.31 37.38 10.28
CA THR A 13 -15.89 37.65 10.56
C THR A 13 -15.05 37.21 9.36
N PRO A 14 -14.23 38.10 8.78
CA PRO A 14 -13.34 37.72 7.67
C PRO A 14 -12.34 36.66 8.16
N PRO A 15 -11.95 35.69 7.30
CA PRO A 15 -10.98 34.67 7.66
C PRO A 15 -9.65 35.33 8.06
N PRO A 16 -8.88 34.71 8.97
CA PRO A 16 -7.59 35.26 9.39
C PRO A 16 -6.67 35.41 8.18
N ALA A 17 -6.10 36.61 7.99
CA ALA A 17 -5.26 36.96 6.84
C ALA A 17 -4.10 35.96 6.60
N ALA A 18 -3.61 35.30 7.65
CA ALA A 18 -2.61 34.25 7.58
C ALA A 18 -3.09 33.00 6.82
N ALA A 19 -4.35 32.56 7.00
CA ALA A 19 -4.89 31.41 6.28
C ALA A 19 -5.08 31.70 4.78
N VAL A 20 -5.45 32.94 4.44
CA VAL A 20 -5.56 33.40 3.05
C VAL A 20 -4.18 33.51 2.40
N ALA A 21 -3.17 33.97 3.14
CA ALA A 21 -1.79 34.02 2.65
C ALA A 21 -1.19 32.61 2.43
N VAL A 22 -1.44 31.67 3.35
CA VAL A 22 -1.01 30.26 3.19
C VAL A 22 -1.72 29.61 2.01
N ALA A 23 -3.03 29.81 1.85
CA ALA A 23 -3.78 29.34 0.69
C ALA A 23 -3.26 29.94 -0.63
N GLY A 24 -2.92 31.24 -0.63
CA GLY A 24 -2.29 31.92 -1.76
C GLY A 24 -0.92 31.34 -2.11
N GLY A 25 -0.09 31.03 -1.10
CA GLY A 25 1.19 30.37 -1.26
C GLY A 25 1.06 28.97 -1.87
N ILE A 26 0.13 28.15 -1.35
CA ILE A 26 -0.16 26.81 -1.89
C ILE A 26 -0.62 26.86 -3.34
N ALA A 27 -1.49 27.82 -3.70
CA ALA A 27 -1.95 28.01 -5.07
C ALA A 27 -0.80 28.41 -6.02
N ALA A 28 0.11 29.28 -5.59
CA ALA A 28 1.28 29.67 -6.37
C ALA A 28 2.24 28.48 -6.60
N VAL A 29 2.50 27.70 -5.56
CA VAL A 29 3.30 26.46 -5.65
C VAL A 29 2.67 25.49 -6.64
N ARG A 30 1.34 25.30 -6.57
CA ARG A 30 0.62 24.44 -7.51
C ARG A 30 0.72 24.92 -8.95
N ALA A 31 0.55 26.23 -9.20
CA ALA A 31 0.71 26.79 -10.54
C ALA A 31 2.11 26.54 -11.13
N ASP A 32 3.15 26.61 -10.30
CA ASP A 32 4.52 26.25 -10.67
C ASP A 32 4.64 24.75 -11.03
N CYS A 33 4.02 23.87 -10.25
CA CYS A 33 3.95 22.43 -10.55
C CYS A 33 3.24 22.16 -11.88
N ASP A 34 2.05 22.73 -12.09
CA ASP A 34 1.24 22.53 -13.30
C ASP A 34 2.00 23.00 -14.55
N LYS A 35 2.67 24.15 -14.45
CA LYS A 35 3.53 24.67 -15.52
C LYS A 35 4.67 23.70 -15.84
N ALA A 36 5.35 23.14 -14.84
CA ALA A 36 6.41 22.17 -15.06
C ALA A 36 5.89 20.86 -15.65
N LEU A 37 4.77 20.34 -15.15
CA LEU A 37 4.15 19.11 -15.65
C LEU A 37 3.65 19.26 -17.10
N ALA A 38 3.21 20.45 -17.50
CA ALA A 38 2.86 20.72 -18.89
C ALA A 38 4.08 20.61 -19.83
N TYR A 39 5.30 20.90 -19.38
CA TYR A 39 6.52 20.65 -20.16
C TYR A 39 6.88 19.17 -20.20
N LEU A 40 6.66 18.45 -19.10
CA LEU A 40 6.85 17.00 -19.06
C LEU A 40 5.93 16.28 -20.04
N GLN A 41 4.64 16.67 -20.10
CA GLN A 41 3.66 16.12 -21.06
C GLN A 41 4.08 16.34 -22.52
N ARG A 42 4.82 17.41 -22.80
CA ARG A 42 5.38 17.71 -24.12
C ARG A 42 6.71 16.98 -24.40
N GLY A 43 7.14 16.08 -23.51
CA GLY A 43 8.37 15.30 -23.67
C GLY A 43 9.64 16.07 -23.32
N ASN A 44 9.56 17.16 -22.54
CA ASN A 44 10.74 17.95 -22.15
C ASN A 44 11.01 17.89 -20.64
N PRO A 45 11.57 16.78 -20.12
CA PRO A 45 11.84 16.61 -18.69
C PRO A 45 12.92 17.58 -18.17
N SER A 46 13.94 17.90 -18.97
CA SER A 46 15.03 18.80 -18.56
C SER A 46 14.52 20.22 -18.26
N LYS A 47 13.62 20.75 -19.11
CA LYS A 47 13.00 22.06 -18.87
C LYS A 47 12.04 22.03 -17.68
N ALA A 48 11.29 20.93 -17.49
CA ALA A 48 10.44 20.75 -16.33
C ALA A 48 11.25 20.76 -15.02
N LEU A 49 12.36 20.01 -14.95
CA LEU A 49 13.25 20.01 -13.78
C LEU A 49 13.83 21.39 -13.49
N ARG A 50 14.26 22.13 -14.52
CA ARG A 50 14.75 23.50 -14.34
C ARG A 50 13.68 24.40 -13.71
N LEU A 51 12.46 24.37 -14.24
CA LEU A 51 11.34 25.16 -13.70
C LEU A 51 11.02 24.81 -12.25
N LEU A 52 11.07 23.52 -11.88
CA LEU A 52 10.85 23.10 -10.50
C LEU A 52 11.98 23.55 -9.56
N ARG A 53 13.23 23.55 -10.02
CA ARG A 53 14.36 24.10 -9.24
C ARG A 53 14.23 25.60 -9.06
N ASP A 54 13.85 26.32 -10.12
CA ASP A 54 13.60 27.76 -10.06
C ASP A 54 12.42 28.07 -9.11
N ALA A 55 11.38 27.22 -9.10
CA ALA A 55 10.26 27.34 -8.18
C ALA A 55 10.70 27.14 -6.73
N VAL A 56 11.48 26.10 -6.43
CA VAL A 56 12.05 25.90 -5.08
C VAL A 56 12.87 27.11 -4.64
N ALA A 57 13.66 27.70 -5.55
CA ALA A 57 14.42 28.92 -5.26
C ALA A 57 13.54 30.17 -5.06
N ARG A 58 12.34 30.24 -5.63
CA ARG A 58 11.38 31.33 -5.38
C ARG A 58 10.65 31.19 -4.05
N HIS A 59 10.38 29.96 -3.65
CA HIS A 59 9.71 29.64 -2.37
C HIS A 59 10.71 29.45 -1.22
N CYS A 60 11.85 30.15 -1.26
CA CYS A 60 13.03 29.93 -0.41
C CYS A 60 12.92 30.44 1.04
N GLU A 61 11.73 30.82 1.50
CA GLU A 61 11.51 31.25 2.89
C GLU A 61 11.55 30.08 3.90
N GLY A 62 11.80 28.85 3.46
CA GLY A 62 11.86 27.67 4.31
C GLY A 62 12.24 26.38 3.56
N PRO A 63 11.95 25.20 4.14
CA PRO A 63 12.13 23.93 3.44
C PRO A 63 11.28 23.89 2.16
N PRO A 64 11.73 23.17 1.12
CA PRO A 64 11.00 23.11 -0.14
C PRO A 64 9.58 22.55 0.07
N PRO A 65 8.54 23.20 -0.47
CA PRO A 65 7.18 22.70 -0.41
C PRO A 65 7.07 21.23 -0.84
N PRO A 66 6.41 20.33 -0.07
CA PRO A 66 6.37 18.90 -0.40
C PRO A 66 5.71 18.60 -1.76
N LEU A 67 4.79 19.46 -2.21
CA LEU A 67 4.18 19.37 -3.54
C LEU A 67 5.20 19.55 -4.69
N LEU A 68 6.22 20.41 -4.51
CA LEU A 68 7.30 20.57 -5.51
C LEU A 68 8.20 19.34 -5.54
N LEU A 69 8.54 18.77 -4.38
CA LEU A 69 9.31 17.53 -4.30
C LEU A 69 8.53 16.35 -4.93
N ARG A 70 7.23 16.28 -4.71
CA ARG A 70 6.32 15.33 -5.35
C ARG A 70 6.30 15.48 -6.87
N ALA A 71 6.28 16.72 -7.38
CA ALA A 71 6.38 17.01 -8.81
C ALA A 71 7.75 16.64 -9.39
N GLN A 72 8.84 16.96 -8.67
CA GLN A 72 10.21 16.60 -9.06
C GLN A 72 10.35 15.08 -9.19
N GLY A 73 9.85 14.32 -8.20
CA GLY A 73 9.81 12.87 -8.25
C GLY A 73 9.10 12.34 -9.49
N THR A 74 7.93 12.89 -9.84
CA THR A 74 7.20 12.52 -11.07
C THR A 74 8.03 12.79 -12.32
N VAL A 75 8.67 13.96 -12.42
CA VAL A 75 9.48 14.31 -13.59
C VAL A 75 10.67 13.37 -13.71
N HIS A 76 11.37 13.06 -12.61
CA HIS A 76 12.48 12.11 -12.61
C HIS A 76 12.05 10.68 -12.97
N SER A 77 10.93 10.17 -12.42
CA SER A 77 10.39 8.85 -12.78
C SER A 77 10.03 8.76 -14.28
N ARG A 78 9.34 9.77 -14.81
CA ARG A 78 9.01 9.84 -16.25
C ARG A 78 10.23 9.99 -17.14
N ALA A 79 11.23 10.77 -16.71
CA ALA A 79 12.51 10.85 -17.41
C ALA A 79 13.19 9.48 -17.46
N ALA A 80 13.26 8.76 -16.34
CA ALA A 80 13.82 7.41 -16.27
C ALA A 80 13.10 6.44 -17.23
N ALA A 81 11.78 6.47 -17.30
CA ALA A 81 10.99 5.63 -18.20
C ALA A 81 11.27 5.88 -19.69
N SER A 82 11.65 7.11 -20.07
CA SER A 82 11.96 7.48 -21.46
C SER A 82 13.40 7.18 -21.89
N LEU A 83 14.29 6.86 -20.95
CA LEU A 83 15.72 6.68 -21.21
C LEU A 83 16.08 5.23 -21.50
N ASN A 84 16.88 5.00 -22.55
CA ASN A 84 17.42 3.68 -22.89
C ASN A 84 18.69 3.33 -22.11
N ASP A 85 19.52 4.33 -21.80
CA ASP A 85 20.77 4.13 -21.05
C ASP A 85 20.45 3.68 -19.59
N PRO A 86 20.88 2.48 -19.16
CA PRO A 86 20.62 2.00 -17.81
C PRO A 86 21.27 2.88 -16.74
N ALA A 87 22.43 3.49 -17.00
CA ALA A 87 23.10 4.33 -16.01
C ALA A 87 22.35 5.64 -15.77
N ALA A 88 21.96 6.36 -16.83
CA ALA A 88 21.11 7.54 -16.71
C ALA A 88 19.74 7.21 -16.09
N ARG A 89 19.12 6.09 -16.47
CA ARG A 89 17.86 5.62 -15.88
C ARG A 89 17.98 5.41 -14.37
N ALA A 90 19.05 4.75 -13.92
CA ALA A 90 19.30 4.51 -12.50
C ALA A 90 19.50 5.82 -11.71
N ARG A 91 20.22 6.81 -12.28
CA ARG A 91 20.39 8.13 -11.68
C ARG A 91 19.03 8.82 -11.47
N HIS A 92 18.20 8.89 -12.51
CA HIS A 92 16.87 9.49 -12.39
C HIS A 92 15.98 8.76 -11.38
N ARG A 93 16.02 7.42 -11.30
CA ARG A 93 15.29 6.66 -10.28
C ARG A 93 15.72 7.00 -8.86
N ARG A 94 17.03 7.08 -8.62
CA ARG A 94 17.58 7.46 -7.31
C ARG A 94 17.15 8.87 -6.91
N ASP A 95 17.22 9.82 -7.85
CA ASP A 95 16.83 11.20 -7.60
C ASP A 95 15.31 11.31 -7.36
N ALA A 96 14.48 10.51 -8.05
CA ALA A 96 13.04 10.43 -7.79
C ALA A 96 12.74 9.92 -6.37
N LEU A 97 13.40 8.84 -5.96
CA LEU A 97 13.26 8.26 -4.61
C LEU A 97 13.73 9.23 -3.53
N GLN A 98 14.83 9.95 -3.76
CA GLN A 98 15.33 10.97 -2.84
C GLN A 98 14.32 12.11 -2.67
N ALA A 99 13.77 12.63 -3.77
CA ALA A 99 12.75 13.68 -3.71
C ALA A 99 11.49 13.20 -2.98
N ALA A 100 11.02 11.98 -3.26
CA ALA A 100 9.86 11.39 -2.60
C ALA A 100 10.10 11.17 -1.09
N ARG A 101 11.29 10.71 -0.71
CA ARG A 101 11.67 10.55 0.70
C ARG A 101 11.65 11.89 1.44
N LEU A 102 12.27 12.93 0.87
CA LEU A 102 12.26 14.26 1.47
C LEU A 102 10.84 14.82 1.61
N ALA A 103 9.97 14.56 0.63
CA ALA A 103 8.57 14.99 0.70
C ALA A 103 7.85 14.34 1.89
N VAL A 104 8.04 13.03 2.09
CA VAL A 104 7.48 12.29 3.24
C VAL A 104 8.04 12.80 4.58
N GLU A 105 9.34 13.10 4.64
CA GLU A 105 9.97 13.63 5.87
C GLU A 105 9.43 15.01 6.25
N LEU A 106 9.08 15.84 5.26
CA LEU A 106 8.53 17.18 5.48
C LEU A 106 7.01 17.19 5.77
N ALA A 107 6.28 16.17 5.33
CA ALA A 107 4.84 16.01 5.55
C ALA A 107 4.51 14.55 5.93
N PRO A 108 4.81 14.13 7.17
CA PRO A 108 4.64 12.75 7.63
C PRO A 108 3.18 12.31 7.81
N ASP A 109 2.26 13.28 7.82
CA ASP A 109 0.81 13.16 7.95
C ASP A 109 0.08 13.03 6.60
N SER A 110 0.79 13.15 5.47
CA SER A 110 0.19 12.96 4.15
C SER A 110 0.05 11.47 3.80
N LEU A 111 -1.09 11.07 3.22
CA LEU A 111 -1.26 9.73 2.61
C LEU A 111 -0.73 9.62 1.19
N GLU A 112 -0.79 10.70 0.41
CA GLU A 112 -0.37 10.71 -1.01
C GLU A 112 1.15 10.53 -1.17
N LEU A 113 1.95 11.19 -0.34
CA LEU A 113 3.41 11.14 -0.40
C LEU A 113 4.00 9.73 -0.13
N PRO A 114 3.62 9.00 0.93
CA PRO A 114 4.07 7.62 1.13
C PRO A 114 3.53 6.69 0.03
N HIS A 115 2.31 6.90 -0.45
CA HIS A 115 1.78 6.14 -1.60
C HIS A 115 2.67 6.33 -2.85
N PHE A 116 3.01 7.57 -3.17
CA PHE A 116 3.90 7.86 -4.29
C PHE A 116 5.29 7.27 -4.11
N ARG A 117 5.90 7.39 -2.92
CA ARG A 117 7.21 6.78 -2.65
C ARG A 117 7.14 5.26 -2.78
N ALA A 118 6.09 4.62 -2.27
CA ALA A 118 5.91 3.18 -2.40
C ALA A 118 5.77 2.73 -3.85
N LEU A 119 5.08 3.50 -4.70
CA LEU A 119 5.03 3.23 -6.14
C LEU A 119 6.42 3.27 -6.79
N LEU A 120 7.24 4.27 -6.47
CA LEU A 120 8.60 4.36 -6.99
C LEU A 120 9.49 3.21 -6.51
N LEU A 121 9.36 2.81 -5.25
CA LEU A 121 10.06 1.65 -4.70
C LEU A 121 9.63 0.37 -5.42
N TYR A 122 8.33 0.19 -5.65
CA TYR A 122 7.79 -0.98 -6.35
C TYR A 122 8.28 -1.06 -7.80
N GLU A 123 8.35 0.08 -8.51
CA GLU A 123 8.92 0.14 -9.87
C GLU A 123 10.41 -0.19 -9.92
N ALA A 124 11.15 0.04 -8.83
CA ALA A 124 12.58 -0.22 -8.73
C ALA A 124 12.90 -1.62 -8.16
N ALA A 125 11.95 -2.27 -7.49
CA ALA A 125 12.15 -3.53 -6.79
C ALA A 125 12.44 -4.69 -7.76
N ASN A 126 13.45 -5.48 -7.43
CA ASN A 126 13.86 -6.66 -8.21
C ASN A 126 14.24 -7.86 -7.33
N ASP A 127 14.25 -7.70 -6.01
CA ASP A 127 14.57 -8.72 -5.03
C ASP A 127 13.60 -8.68 -3.84
N HIS A 128 13.65 -9.74 -3.02
CA HIS A 128 12.81 -9.84 -1.83
C HIS A 128 12.96 -8.66 -0.86
N PRO A 129 14.17 -8.21 -0.46
CA PRO A 129 14.29 -7.09 0.46
C PRO A 129 13.76 -5.77 -0.12
N ALA A 130 13.85 -5.53 -1.44
CA ALA A 130 13.21 -4.35 -2.03
C ALA A 130 11.68 -4.40 -1.95
N TYR A 131 11.06 -5.58 -2.13
CA TYR A 131 9.61 -5.72 -1.95
C TYR A 131 9.18 -5.53 -0.48
N GLU A 132 9.99 -5.97 0.48
CA GLU A 132 9.76 -5.67 1.91
C GLU A 132 9.81 -4.16 2.20
N GLU A 133 10.72 -3.42 1.57
CA GLU A 133 10.76 -1.95 1.71
C GLU A 133 9.48 -1.30 1.18
N VAL A 134 8.92 -1.81 0.06
CA VAL A 134 7.62 -1.35 -0.47
C VAL A 134 6.50 -1.59 0.55
N ILE A 135 6.45 -2.77 1.14
CA ILE A 135 5.43 -3.14 2.12
C ILE A 135 5.53 -2.25 3.36
N ALA A 136 6.73 -2.10 3.91
CA ALA A 136 7.00 -1.24 5.07
C ALA A 136 6.61 0.22 4.81
N GLU A 137 6.89 0.74 3.62
CA GLU A 137 6.48 2.07 3.18
C GLU A 137 4.95 2.22 3.17
N CYS A 138 4.26 1.24 2.60
CA CYS A 138 2.80 1.25 2.52
C CYS A 138 2.16 1.16 3.90
N GLU A 139 2.65 0.28 4.76
CA GLU A 139 2.18 0.15 6.13
C GLU A 139 2.40 1.42 6.93
N ARG A 140 3.54 2.11 6.74
CA ARG A 140 3.75 3.42 7.38
C ARG A 140 2.67 4.41 6.97
N GLY A 141 2.32 4.48 5.68
CA GLY A 141 1.21 5.31 5.21
C GLY A 141 -0.14 4.90 5.83
N LEU A 142 -0.41 3.59 5.93
CA LEU A 142 -1.66 3.08 6.51
C LEU A 142 -1.81 3.37 8.01
N ARG A 143 -0.70 3.54 8.75
CA ARG A 143 -0.70 3.92 10.18
C ARG A 143 -1.13 5.37 10.42
N ILE A 144 -1.18 6.22 9.39
CA ILE A 144 -1.66 7.61 9.50
C ILE A 144 -3.17 7.59 9.72
N GLN A 145 -3.63 8.05 10.89
CA GLN A 145 -5.05 8.06 11.26
C GLN A 145 -5.78 9.30 10.73
N GLU A 146 -5.24 10.49 11.00
CA GLU A 146 -5.78 11.78 10.58
C GLU A 146 -4.89 12.38 9.50
N PRO A 147 -5.19 12.13 8.21
CA PRO A 147 -4.38 12.68 7.15
C PRO A 147 -4.70 14.16 6.95
N SER A 148 -3.67 15.01 6.91
CA SER A 148 -3.82 16.41 6.50
C SER A 148 -4.22 16.55 5.02
N ASP A 149 -4.15 15.46 4.27
CA ASP A 149 -4.21 15.44 2.81
C ASP A 149 -5.07 14.32 2.23
N PRO A 150 -5.74 14.64 1.11
CA PRO A 150 -5.06 14.41 -0.17
C PRO A 150 -4.88 15.66 -1.07
N ALA A 151 -5.44 16.83 -0.74
CA ALA A 151 -5.46 17.98 -1.67
C ALA A 151 -4.18 18.85 -1.75
N PRO A 152 -3.54 19.26 -0.64
CA PRO A 152 -2.30 20.05 -0.69
C PRO A 152 -1.11 19.41 -1.43
N HIS A 153 -1.00 18.08 -1.42
CA HIS A 153 0.16 17.31 -1.87
C HIS A 153 -0.10 16.43 -3.10
N CYS A 154 -1.35 16.28 -3.54
CA CYS A 154 -1.66 15.55 -4.77
C CYS A 154 -1.52 16.43 -6.02
N LEU A 155 -0.85 15.93 -7.05
CA LEU A 155 -0.73 16.62 -8.34
C LEU A 155 -2.04 16.60 -9.15
N MET A 156 -2.99 15.73 -8.80
CA MET A 156 -4.27 15.59 -9.48
C MET A 156 -5.36 16.41 -8.78
N LEU A 157 -6.20 17.08 -9.56
CA LEU A 157 -7.42 17.74 -9.08
C LEU A 157 -8.64 17.22 -9.87
N PRO A 158 -9.75 16.87 -9.20
CA PRO A 158 -9.93 16.82 -7.75
C PRO A 158 -9.03 15.75 -7.11
N ALA A 159 -8.58 16.02 -5.89
CA ALA A 159 -7.75 15.07 -5.15
C ALA A 159 -8.55 13.80 -4.83
N PRO A 160 -7.93 12.61 -4.90
CA PRO A 160 -8.60 11.35 -4.58
C PRO A 160 -9.01 11.35 -3.11
N GLU A 161 -10.18 10.79 -2.76
CA GLU A 161 -10.57 10.63 -1.36
C GLU A 161 -9.54 9.80 -0.57
N PRO A 162 -9.33 10.08 0.73
CA PRO A 162 -8.32 9.39 1.53
C PRO A 162 -8.55 7.88 1.58
N ASP A 163 -9.80 7.43 1.57
CA ASP A 163 -10.15 6.00 1.55
C ASP A 163 -9.70 5.31 0.26
N LYS A 164 -9.76 6.01 -0.87
CA LYS A 164 -9.25 5.51 -2.14
C LYS A 164 -7.72 5.35 -2.08
N VAL A 165 -7.00 6.33 -1.54
CA VAL A 165 -5.53 6.25 -1.38
C VAL A 165 -5.16 5.10 -0.44
N ARG A 166 -5.92 4.88 0.65
CA ARG A 166 -5.73 3.72 1.54
C ARG A 166 -5.98 2.40 0.82
N ALA A 167 -6.99 2.32 -0.04
CA ALA A 167 -7.24 1.13 -0.86
C ALA A 167 -6.09 0.87 -1.84
N GLU A 168 -5.55 1.91 -2.48
CA GLU A 168 -4.39 1.81 -3.38
C GLU A 168 -3.12 1.36 -2.64
N LEU A 169 -2.88 1.85 -1.42
CA LEU A 169 -1.80 1.37 -0.55
C LEU A 169 -1.94 -0.13 -0.22
N ARG A 170 -3.13 -0.58 0.20
CA ARG A 170 -3.39 -2.01 0.46
C ARG A 170 -3.21 -2.86 -0.78
N ASN A 171 -3.65 -2.36 -1.94
CA ASN A 171 -3.45 -3.04 -3.21
C ASN A 171 -1.95 -3.18 -3.55
N LEU A 172 -1.15 -2.16 -3.26
CA LEU A 172 0.28 -2.19 -3.50
C LEU A 172 1.00 -3.20 -2.58
N VAL A 173 0.58 -3.31 -1.31
CA VAL A 173 1.05 -4.38 -0.41
C VAL A 173 0.77 -5.76 -0.99
N GLN A 174 -0.46 -5.99 -1.47
CA GLN A 174 -0.81 -7.27 -2.10
C GLN A 174 0.03 -7.58 -3.34
N LYS A 175 0.28 -6.57 -4.18
CA LYS A 175 1.13 -6.70 -5.37
C LYS A 175 2.58 -7.02 -5.00
N ALA A 176 3.15 -6.32 -4.01
CA ALA A 176 4.50 -6.57 -3.53
C ALA A 176 4.65 -7.98 -2.94
N ASN A 177 3.69 -8.42 -2.12
CA ASN A 177 3.66 -9.79 -1.59
C ASN A 177 3.62 -10.84 -2.70
N LEU A 178 2.72 -10.69 -3.67
CA LEU A 178 2.63 -11.62 -4.80
C LEU A 178 3.91 -11.62 -5.65
N ALA A 179 4.51 -10.46 -5.89
CA ALA A 179 5.75 -10.34 -6.64
C ALA A 179 6.92 -11.00 -5.91
N SER A 180 7.03 -10.80 -4.59
CA SER A 180 8.04 -11.42 -3.74
C SER A 180 7.92 -12.94 -3.72
N ILE A 181 6.71 -13.47 -3.51
CA ILE A 181 6.43 -14.92 -3.55
C ILE A 181 6.73 -15.48 -4.95
N SER A 182 6.32 -14.78 -6.01
CA SER A 182 6.57 -15.21 -7.38
C SER A 182 8.06 -15.27 -7.70
N LEU A 183 8.85 -14.33 -7.17
CA LEU A 183 10.29 -14.35 -7.30
C LEU A 183 10.90 -15.53 -6.53
N TRP A 184 10.47 -15.75 -5.29
CA TRP A 184 10.87 -16.90 -4.47
C TRP A 184 10.58 -18.22 -5.18
N VAL A 185 9.36 -18.42 -5.69
CA VAL A 185 8.95 -19.63 -6.43
C VAL A 185 9.81 -19.84 -7.69
N LYS A 186 10.12 -18.77 -8.44
CA LYS A 186 11.02 -18.86 -9.61
C LYS A 186 12.44 -19.28 -9.23
N THR A 187 12.94 -18.80 -8.10
CA THR A 187 14.26 -19.20 -7.59
C THR A 187 14.28 -20.65 -7.11
N LEU A 188 13.17 -21.15 -6.56
CA LEU A 188 13.03 -22.56 -6.14
C LEU A 188 12.88 -23.53 -7.31
N GLY A 189 12.15 -23.16 -8.36
CA GLY A 189 11.97 -23.99 -9.55
C GLY A 189 13.20 -24.07 -10.47
N GLY A 190 14.26 -23.33 -10.17
CA GLY A 190 15.47 -23.21 -11.02
C GLY A 190 16.72 -23.94 -10.51
N SER A 191 16.69 -24.56 -9.33
CA SER A 191 17.86 -25.26 -8.77
C SER A 191 17.43 -26.24 -7.67
N ASP A 192 17.68 -27.54 -7.88
CA ASP A 192 17.37 -28.61 -6.91
C ASP A 192 18.25 -28.58 -5.63
N ASP A 193 19.21 -27.67 -5.52
CA ASP A 193 20.29 -27.78 -4.49
C ASP A 193 20.43 -26.60 -3.51
N LYS A 194 19.54 -25.60 -3.52
CA LYS A 194 19.72 -24.37 -2.71
C LYS A 194 18.62 -24.04 -1.70
N LEU A 195 17.93 -25.05 -1.18
CA LEU A 195 16.94 -24.89 -0.11
C LEU A 195 17.57 -24.90 1.31
N GLY A 196 18.61 -24.08 1.51
CA GLY A 196 19.37 -24.06 2.77
C GLY A 196 19.24 -22.80 3.64
N PHE A 197 18.68 -21.68 3.18
CA PHE A 197 19.11 -20.38 3.75
C PHE A 197 18.06 -19.41 4.31
N PHE A 198 16.76 -19.72 4.35
CA PHE A 198 15.79 -18.84 5.02
C PHE A 198 14.83 -19.63 5.90
N ARG A 199 15.33 -20.14 7.02
CA ARG A 199 14.49 -20.37 8.20
C ARG A 199 14.29 -19.01 8.87
N LEU A 200 13.08 -18.50 8.76
CA LEU A 200 12.32 -17.80 9.80
C LEU A 200 13.18 -17.40 11.01
N ALA A 201 13.79 -16.22 10.95
CA ALA A 201 14.40 -15.58 12.11
C ALA A 201 13.33 -14.66 12.71
N ASP A 202 12.49 -15.23 13.55
CA ASP A 202 11.80 -14.53 14.65
C ASP A 202 11.22 -15.59 15.59
N ASP A 203 11.94 -15.87 16.69
CA ASP A 203 11.34 -15.76 18.03
C ASP A 203 12.45 -15.62 19.10
N PRO A 204 12.32 -14.70 20.07
CA PRO A 204 13.35 -14.34 21.04
C PRO A 204 13.09 -15.00 22.40
N LEU A 205 14.06 -15.74 22.95
CA LEU A 205 14.16 -15.89 24.41
C LEU A 205 15.56 -16.32 24.85
N GLU A 206 16.25 -15.39 25.53
CA GLU A 206 17.14 -15.54 26.69
C GLU A 206 17.96 -16.84 26.85
N LEU A 207 19.28 -16.69 27.06
CA LEU A 207 19.95 -16.98 28.35
C LEU A 207 21.50 -16.95 28.25
N GLN A 208 22.08 -16.00 28.99
CA GLN A 208 23.32 -16.09 29.81
C GLN A 208 24.72 -16.34 29.17
N LEU A 209 25.45 -15.23 29.02
CA LEU A 209 26.77 -14.85 29.61
C LEU A 209 27.94 -15.88 29.80
N LEU A 210 29.01 -15.64 29.00
CA LEU A 210 30.48 -15.63 29.30
C LEU A 210 31.27 -16.95 29.61
N PRO A 211 32.64 -16.97 29.62
CA PRO A 211 33.63 -16.65 28.56
C PRO A 211 34.81 -17.69 28.42
N ALA A 212 35.65 -17.51 27.37
CA ALA A 212 37.07 -17.91 27.21
C ALA A 212 37.49 -19.38 26.86
N ALA A 213 37.90 -19.56 25.58
CA ALA A 213 39.05 -20.30 24.95
C ALA A 213 39.62 -21.65 25.52
N PRO A 214 40.44 -22.44 24.77
CA PRO A 214 40.82 -22.43 23.35
C PRO A 214 40.51 -23.77 22.61
N ALA A 215 40.63 -23.75 21.28
CA ALA A 215 40.44 -24.91 20.40
C ALA A 215 41.53 -25.99 20.55
N PRO A 216 41.17 -27.27 20.28
CA PRO A 216 42.07 -28.20 19.63
C PRO A 216 41.47 -28.71 18.29
N ARG A 217 42.34 -28.76 17.28
CA ARG A 217 42.08 -29.34 15.96
C ARG A 217 42.00 -30.86 16.10
N HIS A 218 40.93 -31.49 15.62
CA HIS A 218 41.02 -32.85 15.07
C HIS A 218 39.86 -33.15 14.11
N ALA A 219 40.20 -33.41 12.86
CA ALA A 219 39.29 -33.86 11.81
C ALA A 219 38.77 -35.29 12.09
N LYS A 220 37.48 -35.56 11.89
CA LYS A 220 36.96 -36.91 11.63
C LYS A 220 35.56 -36.85 11.00
N TRP A 221 35.53 -37.01 9.68
CA TRP A 221 34.60 -37.86 8.94
C TRP A 221 33.13 -37.87 9.40
N ILE A 222 32.31 -36.96 8.89
CA ILE A 222 30.85 -37.07 8.97
C ILE A 222 30.42 -38.04 7.87
N LYS A 223 30.11 -39.28 8.25
CA LYS A 223 29.36 -40.19 7.39
C LYS A 223 28.01 -39.55 7.09
N LYS A 224 27.70 -39.36 5.81
CA LYS A 224 26.36 -39.04 5.32
C LYS A 224 25.37 -40.02 5.97
N ALA A 225 24.56 -39.53 6.90
CA ALA A 225 23.34 -40.22 7.29
C ALA A 225 22.36 -40.04 6.14
N THR A 226 22.45 -40.93 5.16
CA THR A 226 21.40 -41.11 4.17
C THR A 226 20.17 -41.58 4.95
N LYS A 227 19.21 -40.68 5.15
CA LYS A 227 17.90 -40.99 5.74
C LYS A 227 17.37 -42.26 5.07
N THR A 228 17.10 -43.29 5.87
CA THR A 228 16.73 -44.59 5.35
C THR A 228 15.39 -44.46 4.59
N PRO A 229 15.17 -45.22 3.50
CA PRO A 229 13.92 -45.17 2.76
C PRO A 229 12.70 -45.53 3.62
N GLU A 230 12.91 -46.21 4.74
CA GLU A 230 11.89 -46.57 5.73
C GLU A 230 11.44 -45.38 6.58
N GLU A 231 12.34 -44.48 6.99
CA GLU A 231 11.96 -43.23 7.66
C GLU A 231 11.21 -42.28 6.74
N ARG A 232 11.60 -42.22 5.45
CA ARG A 232 10.86 -41.44 4.45
C ARG A 232 9.44 -41.98 4.25
N ARG A 233 9.25 -43.30 4.28
CA ARG A 233 7.93 -43.94 4.20
C ARG A 233 7.06 -43.58 5.42
N LYS A 234 7.62 -43.65 6.62
CA LYS A 234 6.92 -43.29 7.87
C LYS A 234 6.52 -41.80 7.89
N GLU A 235 7.38 -40.92 7.41
CA GLU A 235 7.08 -39.49 7.33
C GLU A 235 5.98 -39.18 6.31
N ILE A 236 5.99 -39.84 5.15
CA ILE A 236 4.92 -39.70 4.15
C ILE A 236 3.58 -40.20 4.72
N GLU A 237 3.59 -41.27 5.50
CA GLU A 237 2.39 -41.78 6.16
C GLU A 237 1.85 -40.82 7.22
N VAL A 238 2.73 -40.21 8.03
CA VAL A 238 2.36 -39.16 8.99
C VAL A 238 1.80 -37.92 8.28
N GLN A 239 2.42 -37.49 7.18
CA GLN A 239 1.93 -36.37 6.38
C GLN A 239 0.56 -36.68 5.75
N LEU A 240 0.35 -37.89 5.23
CA LEU A 240 -0.94 -38.33 4.71
C LEU A 240 -2.01 -38.43 5.80
N ALA A 241 -1.63 -38.84 7.02
CA ALA A 241 -2.54 -38.85 8.16
C ALA A 241 -2.94 -37.42 8.55
N ALA A 242 -1.98 -36.49 8.59
CA ALA A 242 -2.23 -35.08 8.90
C ALA A 242 -3.15 -34.41 7.85
N VAL A 243 -2.89 -34.64 6.55
CA VAL A 243 -3.74 -34.12 5.47
C VAL A 243 -5.16 -34.69 5.56
N ARG A 244 -5.33 -35.99 5.84
CA ARG A 244 -6.65 -36.59 6.04
C ARG A 244 -7.40 -35.98 7.22
N LEU A 245 -6.69 -35.66 8.31
CA LEU A 245 -7.27 -35.03 9.49
C LEU A 245 -7.72 -33.58 9.20
N VAL A 246 -6.93 -32.84 8.42
CA VAL A 246 -7.29 -31.49 7.96
C VAL A 246 -8.49 -31.53 7.01
N VAL A 247 -8.52 -32.48 6.07
CA VAL A 247 -9.65 -32.67 5.13
C VAL A 247 -10.92 -33.09 5.90
N GLN A 248 -10.80 -33.95 6.91
CA GLN A 248 -11.93 -34.35 7.75
C GLN A 248 -12.45 -33.19 8.62
N GLN A 249 -11.57 -32.33 9.15
CA GLN A 249 -11.98 -31.09 9.83
C GLN A 249 -12.67 -30.10 8.89
N GLN A 250 -12.32 -30.08 7.60
CA GLN A 250 -12.99 -29.22 6.61
C GLN A 250 -14.33 -29.79 6.13
N LEU A 251 -14.55 -31.10 6.24
CA LEU A 251 -15.81 -31.79 5.88
C LEU A 251 -16.83 -31.86 7.03
N LEU A 252 -16.42 -31.54 8.28
CA LEU A 252 -17.36 -31.30 9.38
C LEU A 252 -17.99 -29.91 9.19
N PRO A 253 -19.33 -29.78 9.13
CA PRO A 253 -19.98 -28.51 8.90
C PRO A 253 -19.60 -27.53 10.01
N ARG A 254 -19.04 -26.40 9.59
CA ARG A 254 -18.72 -25.21 10.38
C ARG A 254 -20.00 -24.45 10.79
N ASN A 255 -21.01 -25.18 11.26
CA ASN A 255 -22.30 -24.68 11.74
C ASN A 255 -22.56 -25.23 13.15
N ALA A 256 -21.84 -24.69 14.12
CA ALA A 256 -22.16 -24.86 15.54
C ALA A 256 -21.80 -23.60 16.34
N VAL A 257 -22.13 -22.42 15.82
CA VAL A 257 -22.24 -21.18 16.62
C VAL A 257 -23.38 -20.31 16.07
N VAL A 258 -24.61 -20.84 15.98
CA VAL A 258 -25.88 -20.08 16.14
C VAL A 258 -26.98 -21.11 16.40
N ALA A 259 -27.07 -21.65 17.62
CA ALA A 259 -28.22 -22.41 18.06
C ALA A 259 -28.28 -22.45 19.60
N ALA A 260 -28.48 -21.28 20.20
CA ALA A 260 -28.91 -21.16 21.59
C ALA A 260 -29.90 -20.00 21.69
N SER A 261 -31.09 -20.23 21.14
CA SER A 261 -32.34 -19.55 21.52
C SER A 261 -33.48 -20.25 20.75
N SER A 262 -33.86 -21.45 21.20
CA SER A 262 -35.10 -22.10 20.83
C SER A 262 -36.10 -21.96 21.97
N SER A 263 -37.34 -21.63 21.64
CA SER A 263 -38.61 -22.16 22.18
C SER A 263 -39.80 -21.35 21.60
N PRO A 264 -41.02 -21.89 21.50
CA PRO A 264 -41.44 -23.06 20.70
C PRO A 264 -42.71 -22.72 19.84
N PRO A 265 -43.29 -23.68 19.06
CA PRO A 265 -44.45 -23.42 18.20
C PRO A 265 -45.78 -23.86 18.83
N GLU A 266 -46.86 -23.13 18.55
CA GLU A 266 -48.24 -23.61 18.68
C GLU A 266 -48.90 -23.68 17.29
N SER A 267 -49.51 -24.83 17.05
CA SER A 267 -50.33 -25.25 15.92
C SER A 267 -51.73 -24.63 15.98
N GLU A 268 -52.35 -24.33 14.83
CA GLU A 268 -53.73 -24.75 14.55
C GLU A 268 -54.09 -24.58 13.07
N GLU A 269 -54.92 -25.50 12.61
CA GLU A 269 -55.37 -25.75 11.24
C GLU A 269 -56.46 -24.77 10.82
N ASP A 270 -56.53 -24.39 9.53
CA ASP A 270 -57.77 -24.44 8.73
C ASP A 270 -57.54 -23.95 7.28
N GLU A 271 -58.07 -24.72 6.33
CA GLU A 271 -58.19 -24.49 4.88
C GLU A 271 -59.66 -24.83 4.51
N PRO A 272 -60.23 -24.47 3.34
CA PRO A 272 -60.30 -23.21 2.59
C PRO A 272 -61.80 -22.89 2.21
N PRO A 273 -62.19 -22.05 1.21
CA PRO A 273 -61.95 -22.32 -0.23
C PRO A 273 -61.71 -21.11 -1.17
N CYS A 274 -60.94 -21.38 -2.22
CA CYS A 274 -61.11 -21.01 -3.64
C CYS A 274 -61.94 -19.76 -4.03
N SER A 275 -61.35 -18.79 -4.75
CA SER A 275 -62.02 -18.15 -5.90
C SER A 275 -61.10 -17.33 -6.81
N SER A 276 -61.17 -17.70 -8.09
CA SER A 276 -61.14 -16.85 -9.30
C SER A 276 -59.83 -16.49 -10.00
N CYS A 277 -59.87 -16.90 -11.27
CA CYS A 277 -58.97 -16.74 -12.39
C CYS A 277 -59.08 -15.35 -13.06
N GLN A 278 -58.23 -15.17 -14.09
CA GLN A 278 -58.28 -14.22 -15.22
C GLN A 278 -57.54 -12.89 -15.02
N SER A 279 -56.36 -12.73 -15.61
CA SER A 279 -56.09 -12.22 -16.98
C SER A 279 -55.68 -10.74 -16.90
N GLY A 280 -54.79 -10.18 -17.72
CA GLY A 280 -54.26 -10.62 -18.98
C GLY A 280 -52.99 -9.85 -19.34
N VAL A 281 -52.22 -10.50 -20.20
CA VAL A 281 -51.06 -9.99 -20.92
C VAL A 281 -51.48 -8.82 -21.82
N LYS A 282 -50.71 -7.73 -21.86
CA LYS A 282 -50.63 -6.87 -23.05
C LYS A 282 -49.21 -6.40 -23.32
N LEU A 283 -48.64 -7.10 -24.28
CA LEU A 283 -47.52 -6.76 -25.14
C LEU A 283 -47.93 -5.66 -26.14
N ARG A 284 -47.07 -4.68 -26.42
CA ARG A 284 -46.89 -3.93 -27.70
C ARG A 284 -45.76 -2.90 -27.47
N ARG A 285 -44.59 -3.01 -28.11
CA ARG A 285 -44.25 -2.65 -29.51
C ARG A 285 -44.87 -1.32 -29.95
N SER A 286 -44.06 -0.26 -30.00
CA SER A 286 -43.39 0.23 -31.21
C SER A 286 -42.07 0.91 -30.84
#